data_AF-A0A9C6XSP0-F1
#
_entry.id   AF-A0A9C6XSP0-F1
#
_cell.length_a   1.000
_cell.length_b   1.000
_cell.length_c   1.000
_cell.angle_alpha   90.00
_cell.angle_beta   90.00
_cell.angle_gamma   90.00
#
_symmetry.space_group_name_H-M   'P 1'
#
loop_
_entity.id
_entity.type
_entity.pdbx_description
1 polymer ?
#
loop_
_entity_poly.entity_id
_entity_poly.type
_entity_poly.pdbx_seq_one_letter_code
_entity_poly.pdbx_strand_id
1 'polypeptide(L)'
;MLNSSGAGSAKVYVPAVLALVLLSGLQSARASLSSDRETFQHCKDKDHYLRITDVNIELAETGDELWTVGFNVLQPSKSFQRFRVNIEKCHLDRGACESWNSWSWDVSVCSLLFVNGTVWAPLVQNIVPRFSCPVKEGHYVAVNSTLDIDTLVKTVKHVPVLKHSWRIEVQLYNERKELHICFNVLAKLSRVVVRN
;
A
#
# COMPACT_ATOMS: atom_id res chain seq x y z
N MET A 1 -10.64 -34.45 -26.91
CA MET A 1 -9.53 -33.68 -26.31
C MET A 1 -9.70 -32.22 -26.70
N LEU A 2 -9.87 -31.37 -25.68
CA LEU A 2 -9.91 -29.90 -25.64
C LEU A 2 -10.69 -29.15 -26.74
N ASN A 3 -11.85 -28.65 -26.33
CA ASN A 3 -12.69 -27.70 -27.04
C ASN A 3 -12.83 -26.41 -26.20
N SER A 4 -13.14 -25.30 -26.88
CA SER A 4 -13.42 -23.92 -26.42
C SER A 4 -12.20 -23.07 -26.01
N SER A 5 -11.81 -21.98 -26.68
CA SER A 5 -12.51 -20.80 -27.24
C SER A 5 -13.20 -19.92 -26.18
N GLY A 6 -12.79 -18.65 -26.12
CA GLY A 6 -13.33 -17.68 -25.17
C GLY A 6 -12.57 -16.36 -25.14
N ALA A 7 -12.57 -15.64 -26.26
CA ALA A 7 -12.38 -14.19 -26.22
C ALA A 7 -13.47 -13.58 -25.32
N GLY A 8 -13.08 -12.86 -24.28
CA GLY A 8 -14.00 -12.34 -23.28
C GLY A 8 -13.49 -11.02 -22.71
N SER A 9 -13.72 -9.95 -23.48
CA SER A 9 -13.82 -8.55 -23.06
C SER A 9 -12.87 -8.03 -21.98
N ALA A 10 -11.99 -7.13 -22.41
CA ALA A 10 -11.45 -6.06 -21.58
C ALA A 10 -12.61 -5.31 -20.88
N LYS A 11 -12.99 -5.78 -19.70
CA LYS A 11 -13.73 -4.97 -18.75
C LYS A 11 -12.70 -4.10 -18.04
N VAL A 12 -12.66 -2.86 -18.48
CA VAL A 12 -12.09 -1.72 -17.75
C VAL A 12 -12.71 -1.73 -16.34
N TYR A 13 -12.10 -2.44 -15.40
CA TYR A 13 -12.43 -2.37 -13.97
C TYR A 13 -11.72 -1.16 -13.35
N VAL A 14 -12.06 0.01 -13.88
CA VAL A 14 -11.70 1.31 -13.32
C VAL A 14 -12.81 1.91 -12.40
N PRO A 15 -14.03 1.34 -12.23
CA PRO A 15 -15.01 1.96 -11.31
C PRO A 15 -15.58 1.05 -10.20
N ALA A 16 -14.80 0.18 -9.55
CA ALA A 16 -15.32 -0.64 -8.42
C ALA A 16 -14.72 -0.31 -7.04
N VAL A 17 -13.58 0.38 -6.98
CA VAL A 17 -13.01 0.89 -5.72
C VAL A 17 -13.67 2.22 -5.32
N LEU A 18 -14.42 2.84 -6.24
CA LEU A 18 -15.16 4.09 -6.05
C LEU A 18 -16.68 3.90 -5.80
N ALA A 19 -17.20 2.67 -5.76
CA ALA A 19 -18.64 2.39 -5.80
C ALA A 19 -19.28 1.95 -4.47
N LEU A 20 -18.58 2.03 -3.34
CA LEU A 20 -19.14 1.72 -2.01
C LEU A 20 -19.15 2.92 -1.05
N VAL A 21 -19.24 4.13 -1.62
CA VAL A 21 -19.31 5.40 -0.88
C VAL A 21 -20.72 5.75 -0.39
N LEU A 22 -21.76 4.97 -0.70
CA LEU A 22 -23.12 5.28 -0.27
C LEU A 22 -23.65 4.20 0.67
N LEU A 23 -23.55 4.46 1.98
CA LEU A 23 -24.68 4.56 2.91
C LEU A 23 -24.20 4.70 4.36
N SER A 24 -24.76 5.71 4.99
CA SER A 24 -24.58 6.29 6.33
C SER A 24 -24.59 5.32 7.52
N GLY A 25 -23.94 5.75 8.62
CA GLY A 25 -24.31 5.29 9.97
C GLY A 25 -23.26 5.54 11.04
N LEU A 26 -23.29 6.73 11.66
CA LEU A 26 -23.04 7.03 13.08
C LEU A 26 -22.13 6.08 13.90
N GLN A 27 -20.98 6.57 14.40
CA GLN A 27 -20.89 7.01 15.80
C GLN A 27 -19.51 7.60 16.15
N SER A 28 -19.62 8.75 16.80
CA SER A 28 -18.61 9.58 17.45
C SER A 28 -17.78 8.81 18.49
N ALA A 29 -16.51 8.56 18.15
CA ALA A 29 -15.33 8.75 18.99
C ALA A 29 -14.15 8.79 18.00
N ARG A 30 -13.24 9.77 18.09
CA ARG A 30 -11.98 9.74 17.31
C ARG A 30 -11.11 8.61 17.87
N ALA A 31 -11.43 7.38 17.50
CA ALA A 31 -10.53 6.25 17.65
C ALA A 31 -9.61 6.28 16.43
N SER A 32 -8.39 6.76 16.61
CA SER A 32 -7.37 6.60 15.57
C SER A 32 -6.90 5.15 15.57
N LEU A 33 -6.45 4.66 14.41
CA LEU A 33 -5.75 3.40 14.32
C LEU A 33 -4.27 3.68 14.15
N SER A 34 -3.47 3.08 15.03
CA SER A 34 -2.03 3.08 14.94
C SER A 34 -1.56 1.65 14.75
N SER A 35 -0.37 1.52 14.17
CA SER A 35 0.33 0.29 14.02
C SER A 35 1.29 0.11 15.20
N ASP A 36 0.94 -0.80 16.13
CA ASP A 36 1.72 -1.05 17.35
C ASP A 36 3.17 -1.47 17.07
N ARG A 37 3.37 -2.14 15.92
CA ARG A 37 4.65 -2.68 15.51
C ARG A 37 4.70 -2.82 14.01
N GLU A 38 5.55 -2.01 13.41
CA GLU A 38 5.83 -2.08 11.98
C GLU A 38 7.23 -2.55 11.73
N THR A 39 7.35 -3.46 10.78
CA THR A 39 8.66 -3.88 10.29
C THR A 39 8.66 -3.77 8.78
N PHE A 40 9.42 -2.80 8.28
CA PHE A 40 9.72 -2.63 6.87
C PHE A 40 10.92 -3.48 6.50
N GLN A 41 10.76 -4.36 5.52
CA GLN A 41 11.85 -5.19 5.02
C GLN A 41 11.81 -5.23 3.50
N HIS A 42 12.94 -4.95 2.86
CA HIS A 42 13.11 -5.27 1.45
C HIS A 42 12.95 -6.77 1.22
N CYS A 43 12.45 -7.14 0.05
CA CYS A 43 12.50 -8.52 -0.39
C CYS A 43 13.97 -8.92 -0.57
N LYS A 44 14.43 -9.92 0.17
CA LYS A 44 15.84 -10.36 0.14
C LYS A 44 16.13 -11.34 -0.99
N ASP A 45 15.09 -11.97 -1.51
CA ASP A 45 15.09 -13.02 -2.51
C ASP A 45 14.96 -12.49 -3.95
N LYS A 46 14.79 -11.18 -4.12
CA LYS A 46 14.51 -10.53 -5.41
C LYS A 46 15.34 -9.28 -5.57
N ASP A 47 15.99 -9.12 -6.72
CA ASP A 47 16.64 -7.87 -7.06
C ASP A 47 15.60 -6.80 -7.39
N HIS A 48 15.82 -5.58 -6.88
CA HIS A 48 14.96 -4.44 -7.14
C HIS A 48 15.71 -3.12 -7.07
N TYR A 49 15.16 -2.10 -7.74
CA TYR A 49 15.83 -0.83 -8.00
C TYR A 49 15.47 0.29 -7.03
N LEU A 50 14.55 0.09 -6.10
CA LEU A 50 14.27 1.03 -5.01
C LEU A 50 14.84 0.52 -3.69
N ARG A 51 15.62 1.33 -2.98
CA ARG A 51 16.15 1.02 -1.66
C ARG A 51 15.67 2.06 -0.66
N ILE A 52 14.88 1.61 0.32
CA ILE A 52 14.47 2.45 1.46
C ILE A 52 15.71 2.64 2.33
N THR A 53 16.06 3.88 2.61
CA THR A 53 17.25 4.26 3.38
C THR A 53 16.92 4.53 4.84
N ASP A 54 15.75 5.12 5.08
CA ASP A 54 15.32 5.58 6.38
C ASP A 54 13.79 5.54 6.47
N VAL A 55 13.28 5.21 7.66
CA VAL A 55 11.87 5.22 8.01
C VAL A 55 11.78 5.78 9.41
N ASN A 56 11.12 6.92 9.55
CA ASN A 56 10.74 7.53 10.81
C ASN A 56 9.22 7.61 10.88
N ILE A 57 8.66 7.20 12.01
CA ILE A 57 7.22 7.20 12.24
C ILE A 57 6.98 7.92 13.57
N GLU A 58 6.22 9.00 13.52
CA GLU A 58 5.86 9.82 14.66
C GLU A 58 4.35 9.80 14.86
N LEU A 59 3.89 9.68 16.10
CA LEU A 59 2.47 9.79 16.41
C LEU A 59 2.13 11.24 16.70
N ALA A 60 1.33 11.87 15.86
CA ALA A 60 0.86 13.24 16.05
C ALA A 60 -0.10 13.33 17.25
N GLU A 61 -0.24 14.52 17.83
CA GLU A 61 -1.22 14.79 18.90
C GLU A 61 -2.66 14.51 18.47
N THR A 62 -2.95 14.59 17.17
CA THR A 62 -4.24 14.23 16.57
C THR A 62 -4.53 12.74 16.58
N GLY A 63 -3.52 11.91 16.88
CA GLY A 63 -3.55 10.45 16.80
C GLY A 63 -3.15 9.89 15.43
N ASP A 64 -2.78 10.74 14.47
CA ASP A 64 -2.33 10.31 13.15
C ASP A 64 -0.87 9.85 13.17
N GLU A 65 -0.54 8.81 12.41
CA GLU A 65 0.86 8.43 12.19
C GLU A 65 1.45 9.25 11.05
N LEU A 66 2.51 9.99 11.36
CA LEU A 66 3.30 10.78 10.43
C LEU A 66 4.55 10.02 10.03
N TRP A 67 4.69 9.79 8.75
CA TRP A 67 5.74 8.99 8.15
C TRP A 67 6.72 9.88 7.42
N THR A 68 7.99 9.73 7.75
CA THR A 68 9.09 10.22 6.94
C THR A 68 9.87 9.04 6.41
N VAL A 69 9.88 8.87 5.08
CA VAL A 69 10.49 7.72 4.40
C VAL A 69 11.43 8.21 3.32
N GLY A 70 12.73 8.06 3.55
CA GLY A 70 13.76 8.25 2.54
C GLY A 70 14.02 6.98 1.74
N PHE A 71 14.24 7.13 0.45
CA PHE A 71 14.57 6.04 -0.45
C PHE A 71 15.38 6.50 -1.67
N ASN A 72 16.19 5.59 -2.19
CA ASN A 72 16.95 5.76 -3.41
C ASN A 72 16.33 4.96 -4.54
N VAL A 73 16.14 5.59 -5.69
CA VAL A 73 15.89 4.93 -6.97
C VAL A 73 17.23 4.76 -7.65
N LEU A 74 17.65 3.50 -7.85
CA LEU A 74 18.94 3.11 -8.42
C LEU A 74 18.93 3.00 -9.94
N GLN A 75 17.76 2.86 -10.55
CA GLN A 75 17.61 2.77 -11.99
C GLN A 75 16.35 3.53 -12.41
N PRO A 76 16.40 4.39 -13.45
CA PRO A 76 15.21 5.07 -13.93
C PRO A 76 14.19 4.08 -14.51
N SER A 77 12.93 4.47 -14.53
CA SER A 77 11.86 3.67 -15.15
C SER A 77 10.90 4.58 -15.92
N LYS A 78 10.65 4.24 -17.19
CA LYS A 78 9.81 5.06 -18.05
C LYS A 78 8.35 4.97 -17.65
N SER A 79 7.92 3.77 -17.28
CA SER A 79 6.56 3.49 -16.84
C SER A 79 6.52 2.24 -15.99
N PHE A 80 5.38 2.01 -15.34
CA PHE A 80 5.11 0.77 -14.63
C PHE A 80 4.05 -0.03 -15.37
N GLN A 81 4.27 -1.34 -15.48
CA GLN A 81 3.37 -2.26 -16.19
C GLN A 81 2.56 -3.12 -15.24
N ARG A 82 3.05 -3.36 -14.03
CA ARG A 82 2.32 -4.17 -13.05
C ARG A 82 2.57 -3.69 -11.63
N PHE A 83 1.49 -3.53 -10.88
CA PHE A 83 1.51 -3.33 -9.45
C PHE A 83 0.82 -4.51 -8.78
N ARG A 84 1.48 -5.16 -7.83
CA ARG A 84 0.95 -6.29 -7.09
C ARG A 84 1.06 -6.04 -5.60
N VAL A 85 0.01 -6.38 -4.88
CA VAL A 85 -0.05 -6.35 -3.42
C VAL A 85 -0.53 -7.71 -2.93
N ASN A 86 0.30 -8.43 -2.20
CA ASN A 86 -0.08 -9.68 -1.56
C ASN A 86 -0.30 -9.42 -0.06
N ILE A 87 -1.42 -9.89 0.47
CA ILE A 87 -1.83 -9.68 1.85
C ILE A 87 -1.97 -11.04 2.51
N GLU A 88 -1.19 -11.25 3.56
CA GLU A 88 -1.25 -12.43 4.40
C GLU A 88 -1.76 -12.07 5.79
N LYS A 89 -2.60 -12.93 6.34
CA LYS A 89 -3.07 -12.86 7.71
C LYS A 89 -2.14 -13.70 8.58
N CYS A 90 -1.46 -13.06 9.53
CA CYS A 90 -0.52 -13.71 10.44
C CYS A 90 -1.16 -13.99 11.80
N HIS A 91 -1.01 -15.23 12.26
CA HIS A 91 -1.45 -15.65 13.59
C HIS A 91 -0.35 -15.36 14.62
N LEU A 92 -0.68 -14.53 15.62
CA LEU A 92 0.24 -14.12 16.69
C LEU A 92 0.87 -15.30 17.43
N ASP A 93 0.11 -16.39 17.56
CA ASP A 93 0.44 -17.50 18.45
C ASP A 93 1.27 -18.60 17.78
N ARG A 94 1.32 -18.64 16.44
CA ARG A 94 1.91 -19.76 15.68
C ARG A 94 3.02 -19.37 14.71
N GLY A 95 3.27 -18.06 14.54
CA GLY A 95 4.27 -17.56 13.59
C GLY A 95 3.98 -17.84 12.10
N ALA A 96 2.86 -18.50 11.79
CA ALA A 96 2.42 -18.81 10.45
C ALA A 96 1.49 -17.71 9.91
N CYS A 97 1.70 -17.34 8.65
CA CYS A 97 0.82 -16.45 7.91
C CYS A 97 0.12 -17.24 6.81
N GLU A 98 -1.18 -16.98 6.61
CA GLU A 98 -1.97 -17.56 5.54
C GLU A 98 -2.32 -16.50 4.50
N SER A 99 -2.36 -16.90 3.22
CA SER A 99 -2.76 -15.99 2.15
C SER A 99 -4.20 -15.54 2.36
N TRP A 100 -4.41 -14.22 2.46
CA TRP A 100 -5.73 -13.62 2.63
C TRP A 100 -6.27 -13.06 1.32
N ASN A 101 -5.49 -12.22 0.65
CA ASN A 101 -5.89 -11.61 -0.61
C ASN A 101 -4.67 -11.24 -1.45
N SER A 102 -4.86 -11.11 -2.75
CA SER A 102 -3.85 -10.59 -3.67
C SER A 102 -4.51 -9.67 -4.69
N TRP A 103 -3.95 -8.50 -4.87
CA TRP A 103 -4.38 -7.52 -5.86
C TRP A 103 -3.30 -7.36 -6.91
N SER A 104 -3.71 -7.26 -8.17
CA SER A 104 -2.82 -7.03 -9.30
C SER A 104 -3.47 -6.06 -10.26
N TRP A 105 -2.72 -5.04 -10.66
CA TRP A 105 -3.11 -4.07 -11.66
C TRP A 105 -2.08 -4.06 -12.77
N ASP A 106 -2.53 -4.23 -14.01
CA ASP A 106 -1.68 -4.32 -15.21
C ASP A 106 -1.91 -3.17 -16.21
N VAL A 107 -2.88 -2.29 -15.94
CA VAL A 107 -3.28 -1.21 -16.85
C VAL A 107 -3.11 0.12 -16.15
N SER A 108 -2.48 1.08 -16.84
CA SER A 108 -2.31 2.46 -16.38
C SER A 108 -1.75 2.57 -14.95
N VAL A 109 -0.76 1.72 -14.61
CA VAL A 109 -0.21 1.62 -13.25
C VAL A 109 0.39 2.95 -12.77
N CYS A 110 1.07 3.69 -13.66
CA CYS A 110 1.51 5.05 -13.33
C CYS A 110 0.34 5.92 -12.88
N SER A 111 -0.75 5.97 -13.64
CA SER A 111 -1.94 6.72 -13.25
C SER A 111 -2.49 6.25 -11.90
N LEU A 112 -2.58 4.93 -11.68
CA LEU A 112 -3.05 4.36 -10.41
C LEU A 112 -2.22 4.82 -9.20
N LEU A 113 -0.90 4.83 -9.30
CA LEU A 113 -0.01 5.26 -8.21
C LEU A 113 -0.20 6.72 -7.83
N PHE A 114 -0.59 7.56 -8.80
CA PHE A 114 -0.73 9.01 -8.63
C PHE A 114 -2.18 9.49 -8.54
N VAL A 115 -3.16 8.57 -8.53
CA VAL A 115 -4.59 8.91 -8.41
C VAL A 115 -4.93 9.31 -6.97
N ASN A 116 -5.61 10.45 -6.84
CA ASN A 116 -6.14 10.95 -5.57
C ASN A 116 -7.22 10.02 -5.01
N GLY A 117 -7.35 9.99 -3.68
CA GLY A 117 -8.37 9.19 -3.00
C GLY A 117 -8.03 7.70 -2.88
N THR A 118 -6.81 7.29 -3.26
CA THR A 118 -6.26 5.97 -2.90
C THR A 118 -5.65 6.02 -1.49
N VAL A 119 -5.58 4.87 -0.81
CA VAL A 119 -5.05 4.78 0.57
C VAL A 119 -3.59 5.26 0.67
N TRP A 120 -2.82 5.09 -0.40
CA TRP A 120 -1.42 5.52 -0.50
C TRP A 120 -1.24 6.92 -1.12
N ALA A 121 -2.31 7.60 -1.53
CA ALA A 121 -2.21 8.91 -2.18
C ALA A 121 -1.47 9.95 -1.31
N PRO A 122 -1.76 10.10 0.00
CA PRO A 122 -1.08 11.11 0.81
C PRO A 122 0.42 10.83 0.92
N LEU A 123 0.82 9.55 0.98
CA LEU A 123 2.23 9.15 0.95
C LEU A 123 2.91 9.57 -0.36
N VAL A 124 2.32 9.23 -1.51
CA VAL A 124 2.93 9.49 -2.82
C VAL A 124 2.99 10.98 -3.15
N GLN A 125 1.96 11.74 -2.76
CA GLN A 125 1.87 13.18 -3.03
C GLN A 125 2.93 13.99 -2.28
N ASN A 126 3.38 13.51 -1.12
CA ASN A 126 4.37 14.17 -0.27
C ASN A 126 5.82 13.77 -0.58
N ILE A 127 6.05 13.01 -1.66
CA ILE A 127 7.41 12.63 -2.08
C ILE A 127 8.11 13.82 -2.76
N VAL A 128 9.32 14.12 -2.29
CA VAL A 128 10.22 15.14 -2.83
C VAL A 128 11.56 14.50 -3.23
N PRO A 129 12.09 14.74 -4.45
CA PRO A 129 11.46 15.46 -5.55
C PRO A 129 10.22 14.71 -6.07
N ARG A 130 9.33 15.40 -6.80
CA ARG A 130 8.04 14.84 -7.22
C ARG A 130 8.20 13.45 -7.87
N PHE A 131 7.69 12.42 -7.20
CA PHE A 131 7.61 11.08 -7.77
C PHE A 131 6.54 11.07 -8.86
N SER A 132 6.93 10.82 -10.10
CA SER A 132 6.03 10.79 -11.27
C SER A 132 6.66 9.92 -12.35
N CYS A 133 5.84 9.35 -13.24
CA CYS A 133 6.37 8.67 -14.42
C CYS A 133 6.71 9.70 -15.53
N PRO A 134 7.88 9.62 -16.18
CA PRO A 134 8.97 8.67 -15.94
C PRO A 134 9.73 8.96 -14.64
N VAL A 135 10.02 7.91 -13.86
CA VAL A 135 10.75 8.00 -12.60
C VAL A 135 12.25 8.10 -12.89
N LYS A 136 12.89 9.11 -12.30
CA LYS A 136 14.33 9.34 -12.43
C LYS A 136 15.09 8.62 -11.31
N GLU A 137 16.32 8.25 -11.61
CA GLU A 137 17.30 7.87 -10.58
C GLU A 137 17.52 9.05 -9.61
N GLY A 138 17.73 8.74 -8.34
CA GLY A 138 18.03 9.75 -7.33
C GLY A 138 17.51 9.40 -5.95
N HIS A 139 17.72 10.33 -5.04
CA HIS A 139 17.22 10.26 -3.67
C HIS A 139 15.87 10.96 -3.58
N TYR A 140 14.94 10.33 -2.87
CA TYR A 140 13.58 10.80 -2.65
C TYR A 140 13.23 10.67 -1.18
N VAL A 141 12.39 11.57 -0.69
CA VAL A 141 11.89 11.56 0.68
C VAL A 141 10.40 11.86 0.66
N ALA A 142 9.59 10.97 1.24
CA ALA A 142 8.23 11.29 1.65
C ALA A 142 8.29 11.91 3.04
N VAL A 143 7.75 13.13 3.26
CA VAL A 143 7.86 13.84 4.55
C VAL A 143 6.46 14.05 5.15
N ASN A 144 6.32 13.77 6.45
CA ASN A 144 5.07 13.93 7.21
C ASN A 144 3.85 13.34 6.48
N SER A 145 4.06 12.21 5.83
CA SER A 145 3.05 11.50 5.09
C SER A 145 2.16 10.71 6.01
N THR A 146 0.88 10.59 5.67
CA THR A 146 -0.05 9.72 6.39
C THR A 146 -0.54 8.61 5.47
N LEU A 147 -1.15 7.59 6.06
CA LEU A 147 -2.00 6.65 5.33
C LEU A 147 -3.45 7.00 5.64
N ASP A 148 -4.33 6.92 4.64
CA ASP A 148 -5.78 7.11 4.87
C ASP A 148 -6.38 5.84 5.50
N ILE A 149 -6.15 5.68 6.81
CA ILE A 149 -6.59 4.51 7.57
C ILE A 149 -8.12 4.47 7.67
N ASP A 150 -8.80 5.61 7.68
CA ASP A 150 -10.26 5.68 7.67
C ASP A 150 -10.84 5.04 6.40
N THR A 151 -10.27 5.35 5.24
CA THR A 151 -10.63 4.72 3.97
C THR A 151 -10.30 3.23 3.99
N LEU A 152 -9.17 2.83 4.56
CA LEU A 152 -8.81 1.41 4.72
C LEU A 152 -9.84 0.65 5.55
N VAL A 153 -10.20 1.15 6.74
CA VAL A 153 -11.19 0.53 7.64
C VAL A 153 -12.57 0.43 6.99
N LYS A 154 -13.00 1.49 6.29
CA LYS A 154 -14.27 1.48 5.55
C LYS A 154 -14.27 0.45 4.43
N THR A 155 -13.12 0.23 3.78
CA THR A 155 -12.96 -0.74 2.70
C THR A 155 -13.00 -2.18 3.22
N VAL A 156 -12.48 -2.41 4.43
CA VAL A 156 -12.31 -3.75 5.01
C VAL A 156 -13.33 -4.04 6.13
N LYS A 157 -14.52 -3.41 6.11
CA LYS A 157 -15.55 -3.49 7.18
C LYS A 157 -15.88 -4.90 7.71
N HIS A 158 -15.71 -5.95 6.91
CA HIS A 158 -15.98 -7.35 7.31
C HIS A 158 -14.73 -8.13 7.72
N VAL A 159 -13.55 -7.51 7.66
CA VAL A 159 -12.27 -8.12 8.00
C VAL A 159 -11.93 -7.76 9.45
N PRO A 160 -11.64 -8.72 10.32
CA PRO A 160 -11.24 -8.46 11.70
C PRO A 160 -9.80 -7.94 11.78
N VAL A 161 -9.54 -6.77 11.18
CA VAL A 161 -8.21 -6.16 11.03
C VAL A 161 -7.47 -5.96 12.35
N LEU A 162 -8.20 -5.70 13.44
CA LEU A 162 -7.66 -5.49 14.78
C LEU A 162 -7.25 -6.79 15.52
N LYS A 163 -7.70 -7.96 15.04
CA LYS A 163 -7.48 -9.26 15.74
C LYS A 163 -6.25 -10.01 15.23
N HIS A 164 -5.62 -9.54 14.15
CA HIS A 164 -4.53 -10.23 13.48
C HIS A 164 -3.37 -9.29 13.22
N SER A 165 -2.19 -9.88 13.00
CA SER A 165 -1.09 -9.18 12.34
C SER A 165 -1.18 -9.42 10.84
N TRP A 166 -0.70 -8.47 10.05
CA TRP A 166 -0.82 -8.50 8.60
C TRP A 166 0.55 -8.37 7.98
N ARG A 167 0.88 -9.30 7.07
CA ARG A 167 2.05 -9.14 6.21
C ARG A 167 1.58 -8.69 4.84
N ILE A 168 2.10 -7.56 4.39
CA ILE A 168 1.76 -6.96 3.09
C ILE A 168 3.04 -6.93 2.26
N GLU A 169 3.08 -7.69 1.18
CA GLU A 169 4.14 -7.64 0.18
C GLU A 169 3.70 -6.73 -0.97
N VAL A 170 4.50 -5.71 -1.26
CA VAL A 170 4.25 -4.75 -2.35
C VAL A 170 5.29 -4.95 -3.43
N GLN A 171 4.83 -5.11 -4.67
CA GLN A 171 5.67 -5.30 -5.85
C GLN A 171 5.27 -4.34 -6.97
N LEU A 172 6.26 -3.68 -7.57
CA LEU A 172 6.05 -2.82 -8.73
C LEU A 172 7.03 -3.20 -9.83
N TYR A 173 6.52 -3.46 -11.02
CA TYR A 173 7.31 -3.85 -12.19
C TYR A 173 7.37 -2.74 -13.23
N ASN A 174 8.56 -2.47 -13.75
CA ASN A 174 8.80 -1.43 -14.75
C ASN A 174 8.41 -1.88 -16.18
N GLU A 175 8.68 -1.03 -17.18
CA GLU A 175 8.39 -1.32 -18.58
C GLU A 175 9.17 -2.51 -19.18
N ARG A 176 10.25 -2.93 -18.50
CA ARG A 176 11.08 -4.08 -18.87
C ARG A 176 10.65 -5.36 -18.16
N LYS A 177 9.57 -5.31 -17.38
CA LYS A 177 9.08 -6.39 -16.50
C LYS A 177 10.08 -6.75 -15.39
N GLU A 178 11.04 -5.86 -15.11
CA GLU A 178 11.95 -5.99 -13.98
C GLU A 178 11.27 -5.45 -12.73
N LEU A 179 11.63 -6.01 -11.58
CA LEU A 179 11.09 -5.58 -10.30
C LEU A 179 11.74 -4.25 -9.91
N HIS A 180 10.94 -3.19 -9.86
CA HIS A 180 11.40 -1.86 -9.49
C HIS A 180 11.33 -1.65 -7.98
N ILE A 181 10.24 -2.10 -7.35
CA ILE A 181 10.02 -1.99 -5.90
C ILE A 181 9.64 -3.36 -5.37
N CYS A 182 10.25 -3.75 -4.25
CA CYS A 182 9.79 -4.89 -3.47
C CYS A 182 10.06 -4.68 -1.98
N PHE A 183 9.00 -4.64 -1.18
CA PHE A 183 9.11 -4.62 0.27
C PHE A 183 7.95 -5.35 0.92
N ASN A 184 8.19 -5.78 2.14
CA ASN A 184 7.22 -6.36 3.05
C ASN A 184 7.00 -5.41 4.21
N VAL A 185 5.74 -5.26 4.60
CA VAL A 185 5.33 -4.58 5.82
C VAL A 185 4.66 -5.61 6.70
N LEU A 186 5.21 -5.84 7.89
CA LEU A 186 4.49 -6.54 8.95
C LEU A 186 3.88 -5.49 9.87
N ALA A 187 2.56 -5.43 9.94
CA ALA A 187 1.82 -4.45 10.73
C ALA A 187 0.83 -5.13 11.69
N LYS A 188 0.66 -4.55 12.88
CA LYS A 188 -0.40 -4.92 13.82
C LYS A 188 -1.21 -3.66 14.15
N LEU A 189 -2.46 -3.64 13.72
CA LEU A 189 -3.33 -2.50 13.92
C LEU A 189 -3.99 -2.56 15.30
N SER A 190 -3.96 -1.43 16.00
CA SER A 190 -4.59 -1.22 17.29
C SER A 190 -5.37 0.09 17.28
N ARG A 191 -6.30 0.24 18.23
CA ARG A 191 -7.03 1.51 18.42
C ARG A 191 -6.30 2.36 19.44
N VAL A 192 -6.02 3.60 19.09
CA VAL A 192 -5.48 4.62 19.99
C VAL A 192 -6.61 5.53 20.43
N VAL A 193 -6.71 5.73 21.75
CA VAL A 193 -7.61 6.71 22.33
C VAL A 193 -6.82 7.99 22.56
N VAL A 194 -7.09 9.01 21.75
CA VAL A 194 -6.53 10.34 21.94
C VAL A 194 -7.26 10.99 23.10
N ARG A 195 -6.55 11.25 24.21
CA ARG A 195 -7.08 12.06 25.31
C ARG A 195 -6.87 13.53 24.95
N ASN A 196 -7.98 14.23 24.69
CA ASN A 196 -7.99 15.70 24.67
C ASN A 196 -7.79 16.25 26.08
#